data_AF-A0A074M5Y4-F1
#
_entry.id   AF-A0A074M5Y4-F1
#
_cell.length_a   1.000
_cell.length_b   1.000
_cell.length_c   1.000
_cell.angle_alpha   90.00
_cell.angle_beta   90.00
_cell.angle_gamma   90.00
#
_symmetry.space_group_name_H-M   'P 1'
#
loop_
_entity.id
_entity.type
_entity.pdbx_description
1 polymer ?
#
loop_
_entity_poly.entity_id
_entity_poly.type
_entity_poly.pdbx_seq_one_letter_code
_entity_poly.pdbx_strand_id
1 'polypeptide(L)'
;MEEEEMSDNLCTKHEVAQRFDVYVDTAQKWMALLAKGGFPFTKVGQARAIHEKDLSVIDEFVRLRKNGIKTEEAAVLAVSHWKGRKSDGDHGPHHSGEDRGLHILLEMFQPDHLKCILLELAPQRDTSLEDMIASIDKRRLKEALLERLSDREVRDVCKRFVCCA
;
A
#
# COMPACT_ATOMS: atom_id res chain seq x y z
N MET A 1 14.23 -10.02 -32.65
CA MET A 1 14.52 -9.13 -31.52
C MET A 1 14.53 -10.03 -30.31
N GLU A 2 15.66 -10.05 -29.61
CA GLU A 2 15.92 -10.92 -28.47
C GLU A 2 14.87 -10.63 -27.38
N GLU A 3 14.12 -11.66 -26.99
CA GLU A 3 13.39 -11.67 -25.74
C GLU A 3 14.45 -11.80 -24.64
N GLU A 4 14.86 -10.67 -24.05
CA GLU A 4 15.65 -10.68 -22.82
C GLU A 4 14.77 -11.25 -21.70
N GLU A 5 14.90 -12.56 -21.46
CA GLU A 5 14.45 -13.21 -20.23
C GLU A 5 15.02 -12.44 -19.04
N MET A 6 14.18 -11.69 -18.33
CA MET A 6 14.51 -11.15 -17.02
C MET A 6 14.77 -12.35 -16.09
N SER A 7 16.03 -12.71 -15.91
CA SER A 7 16.44 -13.66 -14.89
C SER A 7 15.89 -13.16 -13.56
N ASP A 8 15.06 -13.97 -12.90
CA ASP A 8 14.62 -13.69 -11.54
C ASP A 8 15.85 -13.59 -10.64
N ASN A 9 16.38 -12.37 -10.45
CA ASN A 9 17.54 -12.13 -9.62
C ASN A 9 17.19 -12.48 -8.17
N LEU A 10 17.66 -13.65 -7.74
CA LEU A 10 17.49 -14.17 -6.39
C LEU A 10 18.73 -13.86 -5.58
N CYS A 11 18.56 -13.24 -4.41
CA CYS A 11 19.61 -12.98 -3.46
C CYS A 11 19.55 -13.99 -2.31
N THR A 12 20.62 -14.75 -2.13
CA THR A 12 20.85 -15.64 -1.01
C THR A 12 21.26 -14.88 0.24
N LYS A 13 21.32 -15.58 1.39
CA LYS A 13 21.82 -14.99 2.64
C LYS A 13 23.22 -14.38 2.55
N HIS A 14 24.08 -14.87 1.65
CA HIS A 14 25.43 -14.33 1.46
C HIS A 14 25.39 -12.99 0.74
N GLU A 15 24.57 -12.88 -0.31
CA GLU A 15 24.37 -11.62 -1.04
C GLU A 15 23.67 -10.58 -0.17
N VAL A 16 22.70 -11.01 0.65
CA VAL A 16 22.11 -10.13 1.68
C VAL A 16 23.17 -9.67 2.68
N ALA A 17 24.00 -10.58 3.19
CA ALA A 17 25.06 -10.22 4.14
C ALA A 17 26.04 -9.19 3.56
N GLN A 18 26.48 -9.40 2.32
CA GLN A 18 27.35 -8.47 1.61
C GLN A 18 26.69 -7.12 1.37
N ARG A 19 25.43 -7.10 0.90
CA ARG A 19 24.71 -5.87 0.56
C ARG A 19 24.45 -4.98 1.77
N PHE A 20 24.19 -5.58 2.93
CA PHE A 20 23.89 -4.87 4.17
C PHE A 20 25.11 -4.70 5.09
N ASP A 21 26.30 -5.11 4.64
CA ASP A 21 27.55 -5.09 5.40
C ASP A 21 27.41 -5.71 6.80
N VAL A 22 26.91 -6.95 6.84
CA VAL A 22 26.72 -7.73 8.07
C VAL A 22 27.27 -9.15 7.92
N TYR A 23 27.51 -9.81 9.05
CA TYR A 23 27.84 -11.24 9.05
C TYR A 23 26.71 -12.09 8.47
N VAL A 24 27.07 -13.20 7.80
CA VAL A 24 26.14 -14.15 7.19
C VAL A 24 25.13 -14.70 8.20
N ASP A 25 25.55 -14.96 9.44
CA ASP A 25 24.67 -15.41 10.52
C ASP A 25 23.64 -14.35 10.92
N THR A 26 24.00 -13.07 10.85
CA THR A 26 23.08 -11.95 11.10
C THR A 26 22.04 -11.87 10.01
N ALA A 27 22.45 -11.94 8.73
CA ALA A 27 21.52 -11.99 7.60
C ALA A 27 20.59 -13.21 7.70
N GLN A 28 21.11 -14.39 8.05
CA GLN A 28 20.29 -15.59 8.27
C GLN A 28 19.26 -15.41 9.38
N LYS A 29 19.64 -14.79 10.51
CA LYS A 29 18.70 -14.49 11.61
C LYS A 29 17.62 -13.50 11.17
N TRP A 30 17.98 -12.46 10.43
CA TRP A 30 17.01 -11.49 9.89
C TRP A 30 16.02 -12.16 8.95
N MET A 31 16.50 -12.96 7.99
CA MET A 31 15.63 -13.72 7.08
C MET A 31 14.70 -14.68 7.85
N ALA A 32 15.19 -15.33 8.91
CA ALA A 32 14.35 -16.19 9.75
C ALA A 32 13.25 -15.41 10.50
N LEU A 33 13.54 -14.21 10.99
CA LEU A 33 12.56 -13.33 11.64
C LEU A 33 11.51 -12.83 10.64
N LEU A 34 11.93 -12.40 9.46
CA LEU A 34 11.02 -11.99 8.38
C LEU A 34 10.11 -13.15 7.96
N ALA A 35 10.63 -14.39 7.90
CA ALA A 35 9.83 -15.58 7.63
C ALA A 35 8.76 -15.81 8.71
N LYS A 36 9.09 -15.61 9.99
CA LYS A 36 8.10 -15.67 11.09
C LYS A 36 7.02 -14.59 10.96
N GLY A 37 7.37 -13.41 10.44
CA GLY A 37 6.42 -12.35 10.09
C GLY A 37 5.55 -12.64 8.86
N GLY A 38 5.77 -13.78 8.18
CA GLY A 38 5.00 -14.20 7.00
C GLY A 38 5.55 -13.66 5.68
N PHE A 39 6.83 -13.31 5.62
CA PHE A 39 7.51 -13.00 4.35
C PHE A 39 7.88 -14.28 3.59
N PRO A 40 7.52 -14.43 2.31
CA PRO A 40 7.84 -15.60 1.52
C PRO A 40 9.30 -15.57 1.02
N PHE A 41 9.98 -16.71 1.07
CA PHE A 41 11.32 -16.89 0.50
C PHE A 41 11.29 -17.98 -0.57
N THR A 42 12.07 -17.78 -1.62
CA THR A 42 12.27 -18.77 -2.67
C THR A 42 13.30 -19.79 -2.20
N LYS A 43 13.00 -21.08 -2.36
CA LYS A 43 13.91 -22.15 -1.98
C LYS A 43 14.84 -22.45 -3.16
N VAL A 44 16.15 -22.29 -2.97
CA VAL A 44 17.18 -22.62 -3.96
C VAL A 44 18.03 -23.75 -3.36
N GLY A 45 17.72 -24.99 -3.75
CA GLY A 45 18.29 -26.19 -3.13
C GLY A 45 17.93 -26.30 -1.65
N GLN A 46 18.92 -26.22 -0.76
CA GLN A 46 18.72 -26.18 0.69
C GLN A 46 18.71 -24.75 1.26
N ALA A 47 19.02 -23.75 0.45
CA ALA A 47 19.08 -22.36 0.87
C ALA A 47 17.74 -21.64 0.67
N ARG A 48 17.54 -20.57 1.44
CA ARG A 48 16.48 -19.57 1.22
C ARG A 48 17.08 -18.39 0.48
N ALA A 49 16.35 -17.88 -0.50
CA ALA A 49 16.68 -16.68 -1.27
C ALA A 49 15.48 -15.72 -1.29
N ILE A 50 15.77 -14.44 -1.50
CA ILE A 50 14.79 -13.36 -1.63
C ILE A 50 14.93 -12.78 -3.03
N HIS A 51 13.82 -12.45 -3.69
CA HIS A 51 13.91 -11.75 -4.98
C HIS A 51 14.51 -10.35 -4.76
N GLU A 52 15.33 -9.89 -5.70
CA GLU A 52 15.99 -8.59 -5.60
C GLU A 52 14.99 -7.44 -5.43
N LYS A 53 13.85 -7.49 -6.16
CA LYS A 53 12.74 -6.53 -6.01
C LYS A 53 12.15 -6.46 -4.60
N ASP A 54 12.24 -7.55 -3.85
CA ASP A 54 11.69 -7.65 -2.51
C ASP A 54 12.72 -7.32 -1.41
N LEU A 55 13.98 -7.01 -1.75
CA LEU A 55 15.03 -6.65 -0.78
C LEU A 55 14.71 -5.39 0.05
N SER A 56 13.83 -4.53 -0.47
CA SER A 56 13.34 -3.35 0.24
C SER A 56 12.66 -3.66 1.58
N VAL A 57 12.27 -4.92 1.83
CA VAL A 57 11.80 -5.37 3.16
C VAL A 57 12.93 -5.39 4.19
N ILE A 58 14.15 -5.72 3.77
CA ILE A 58 15.33 -5.78 4.64
C ILE A 58 15.82 -4.37 4.93
N ASP A 59 15.80 -3.48 3.94
CA ASP A 59 16.08 -2.05 4.13
C ASP A 59 15.16 -1.44 5.20
N GLU A 60 13.85 -1.71 5.08
CA GLU A 60 12.85 -1.24 6.02
C GLU A 60 13.06 -1.83 7.42
N PHE A 61 13.33 -3.13 7.51
CA PHE A 61 13.65 -3.78 8.78
C PHE A 61 14.86 -3.12 9.47
N VAL A 62 15.95 -2.88 8.74
CA VAL A 62 17.16 -2.24 9.27
C VAL A 62 16.88 -0.80 9.70
N ARG A 63 16.09 -0.05 8.93
CA ARG A 63 15.67 1.32 9.27
C ARG A 63 14.88 1.35 10.58
N LEU A 64 13.91 0.47 10.75
CA LEU A 64 13.10 0.36 11.97
C LEU A 64 13.97 0.01 13.19
N ARG A 65 14.95 -0.89 13.02
CA ARG A 65 15.95 -1.22 14.05
C ARG A 65 16.80 -0.02 14.47
N LYS A 66 17.26 0.78 13.50
CA LYS A 66 18.04 2.01 13.77
C LYS A 66 17.21 3.05 14.53
N ASN A 67 15.90 3.05 14.34
CA ASN A 67 14.96 3.90 15.08
C ASN A 67 14.57 3.35 16.47
N GLY A 68 15.25 2.31 16.95
CA GLY A 68 15.05 1.77 18.30
C GLY A 68 13.91 0.76 18.45
N ILE A 69 13.26 0.35 17.35
CA ILE A 69 12.20 -0.65 17.40
C ILE A 69 12.81 -2.02 17.72
N LYS A 70 12.14 -2.79 18.58
CA LYS A 70 12.57 -4.13 18.99
C LYS A 70 12.63 -5.06 17.77
N THR A 71 13.58 -6.00 17.81
CA THR A 71 13.89 -6.90 16.69
C THR A 71 12.67 -7.59 16.07
N GLU A 72 11.83 -8.22 16.89
CA GLU A 72 10.69 -8.99 16.40
C GLU A 72 9.58 -8.09 15.85
N GLU A 73 9.33 -6.97 16.53
CA GLU A 73 8.36 -5.95 16.12
C GLU A 73 8.76 -5.28 14.79
N ALA A 74 10.04 -4.94 14.64
CA ALA A 74 10.59 -4.40 13.39
C ALA A 74 10.40 -5.37 12.21
N ALA A 75 10.54 -6.68 12.44
CA ALA A 75 10.31 -7.68 11.40
C ALA A 75 8.83 -7.73 10.99
N VAL A 76 7.90 -7.74 11.96
CA VAL A 76 6.46 -7.73 11.67
C VAL A 76 6.06 -6.47 10.90
N LEU A 77 6.52 -5.30 11.33
CA LEU A 77 6.22 -4.02 10.67
C LEU A 77 6.79 -3.96 9.24
N ALA A 78 8.04 -4.37 9.05
CA ALA A 78 8.66 -4.39 7.71
C ALA A 78 7.90 -5.29 6.74
N VAL A 79 7.48 -6.48 7.19
CA VAL A 79 6.68 -7.41 6.37
C VAL A 79 5.29 -6.83 6.09
N SER A 80 4.66 -6.17 7.06
CA SER A 80 3.38 -5.48 6.87
C SER A 80 3.48 -4.39 5.79
N HIS A 81 4.53 -3.55 5.85
CA HIS A 81 4.77 -2.52 4.83
C HIS A 81 5.05 -3.12 3.45
N TRP A 82 5.80 -4.22 3.38
CA TRP A 82 6.00 -4.94 2.13
C TRP A 82 4.69 -5.52 1.57
N LYS A 83 3.81 -6.09 2.41
CA LYS A 83 2.48 -6.56 1.99
C LYS A 83 1.62 -5.41 1.47
N GLY A 84 1.59 -4.28 2.18
CA GLY A 84 0.90 -3.07 1.73
C GLY A 84 1.36 -2.62 0.34
N ARG A 85 2.68 -2.65 0.08
CA ARG A 85 3.26 -2.32 -1.23
C ARG A 85 2.96 -3.35 -2.35
N LYS A 86 2.72 -4.62 -2.02
CA LYS A 86 2.31 -5.64 -3.01
C LYS A 86 0.81 -5.59 -3.31
N SER A 87 -0.01 -5.22 -2.33
CA SER A 87 -1.43 -4.98 -2.56
C SER A 87 -1.67 -3.81 -3.51
N ASP A 88 -0.75 -2.84 -3.58
CA ASP A 88 -0.78 -1.78 -4.60
C ASP A 88 -0.58 -2.29 -6.05
N GLY A 89 -0.10 -3.53 -6.24
CA GLY A 89 0.20 -4.12 -7.56
C GLY A 89 -0.90 -5.04 -8.13
N ASP A 90 -2.01 -5.23 -7.41
CA ASP A 90 -3.15 -6.07 -7.83
C ASP A 90 -4.48 -5.29 -7.82
N HIS A 91 -4.39 -3.95 -7.84
CA HIS A 91 -5.52 -3.07 -8.06
C HIS A 91 -5.58 -2.72 -9.56
N GLY A 92 -6.79 -2.82 -10.14
CA GLY A 92 -7.11 -2.26 -11.45
C GLY A 92 -6.78 -0.76 -11.56
N PRO A 93 -7.06 -0.15 -12.73
CA PRO A 93 -6.39 1.05 -13.24
C PRO A 93 -6.06 2.09 -12.16
N HIS A 94 -4.76 2.44 -12.10
CA HIS A 94 -4.14 3.42 -11.21
C HIS A 94 -5.10 4.52 -10.73
N HIS A 95 -5.54 4.39 -9.49
CA HIS A 95 -6.16 5.47 -8.76
C HIS A 95 -5.02 6.33 -8.17
N SER A 96 -4.84 7.55 -8.66
CA SER A 96 -3.89 8.53 -8.14
C SER A 96 -4.11 8.74 -6.61
N GLY A 97 -3.15 9.32 -5.88
CA GLY A 97 -3.38 9.66 -4.45
C GLY A 97 -4.68 10.47 -4.24
N GLU A 98 -5.05 11.25 -5.26
CA GLU A 98 -6.34 11.93 -5.38
C GLU A 98 -7.53 10.96 -5.30
N ASP A 99 -7.48 9.84 -6.00
CA ASP A 99 -8.54 8.84 -6.05
C ASP A 99 -8.66 8.02 -4.77
N ARG A 100 -7.55 7.78 -4.07
CA ARG A 100 -7.59 7.12 -2.76
C ARG A 100 -8.35 7.94 -1.73
N GLY A 101 -8.17 9.27 -1.73
CA GLY A 101 -8.91 10.17 -0.87
C GLY A 101 -10.40 10.20 -1.17
N LEU A 102 -10.78 10.14 -2.46
CA LEU A 102 -12.19 10.04 -2.86
C LEU A 102 -12.78 8.69 -2.44
N HIS A 103 -12.06 7.59 -2.64
CA HIS A 103 -12.53 6.25 -2.26
C HIS A 103 -12.84 6.16 -0.76
N ILE A 104 -11.95 6.64 0.10
CA ILE A 104 -12.18 6.68 1.56
C ILE A 104 -13.43 7.50 1.89
N LEU A 105 -13.62 8.66 1.24
CA LEU A 105 -14.82 9.46 1.45
C LEU A 105 -16.07 8.70 1.02
N LEU A 106 -16.06 7.99 -0.11
CA LEU A 106 -17.21 7.23 -0.59
C LEU A 106 -17.62 6.10 0.40
N GLU A 107 -16.66 5.41 1.00
CA GLU A 107 -16.92 4.35 1.99
C GLU A 107 -17.54 4.87 3.29
N MET A 108 -17.36 6.16 3.62
CA MET A 108 -17.91 6.78 4.83
C MET A 108 -19.41 7.12 4.72
N PHE A 109 -19.97 7.15 3.52
CA PHE A 109 -21.38 7.49 3.30
C PHE A 109 -22.23 6.25 3.09
N GLN A 110 -23.40 6.21 3.73
CA GLN A 110 -24.41 5.21 3.40
C GLN A 110 -24.86 5.39 1.93
N PRO A 111 -25.14 4.30 1.19
CA PRO A 111 -25.49 4.36 -0.23
C PRO A 111 -26.61 5.34 -0.57
N ASP A 112 -27.64 5.42 0.28
CA ASP A 112 -28.77 6.34 0.08
C ASP A 112 -28.35 7.81 0.20
N HIS A 113 -27.49 8.14 1.16
CA HIS A 113 -26.95 9.49 1.33
C HIS A 113 -26.03 9.87 0.17
N LEU A 114 -25.20 8.92 -0.27
CA LEU A 114 -24.33 9.10 -1.42
C LEU A 114 -25.15 9.37 -2.69
N LYS A 115 -26.23 8.60 -2.92
CA LYS A 115 -27.15 8.82 -4.03
C LYS A 115 -27.77 10.21 -4.01
N CYS A 116 -28.20 10.70 -2.84
CA CYS A 116 -28.72 12.06 -2.71
C CYS A 116 -27.68 13.11 -3.13
N ILE A 117 -26.43 12.99 -2.65
CA ILE A 117 -25.34 13.92 -2.99
C ILE A 117 -25.04 13.89 -4.49
N LEU A 118 -24.95 12.69 -5.08
CA LEU A 118 -24.68 12.53 -6.51
C LEU A 118 -25.80 13.14 -7.37
N LEU A 119 -27.07 12.97 -6.99
CA LEU A 119 -28.21 13.55 -7.70
C LEU A 119 -28.25 15.09 -7.64
N GLU A 120 -27.74 15.69 -6.56
CA GLU A 120 -27.60 17.15 -6.47
C GLU A 120 -26.48 17.67 -7.40
N LEU A 121 -25.40 16.92 -7.56
CA LEU A 121 -24.25 17.30 -8.39
C LEU A 121 -24.49 17.06 -9.89
N ALA A 122 -25.13 15.94 -10.21
CA ALA A 122 -25.49 15.50 -11.55
C ALA A 122 -26.88 14.84 -11.51
N PRO A 123 -27.95 15.55 -11.89
CA PRO A 123 -29.32 15.03 -11.81
C PRO A 123 -29.59 14.01 -12.93
N GLN A 124 -29.11 12.78 -12.74
CA GLN A 124 -29.34 11.62 -13.60
C GLN A 124 -30.00 10.53 -12.76
N ARG A 125 -31.32 10.36 -12.90
CA ARG A 125 -32.11 9.52 -11.98
C ARG A 125 -32.03 8.02 -12.29
N ASP A 126 -31.67 7.67 -13.52
CA ASP A 126 -31.74 6.30 -14.06
C ASP A 126 -30.36 5.71 -14.40
N THR A 127 -29.32 6.17 -13.71
CA THR A 127 -27.92 5.70 -13.86
C THR A 127 -27.45 4.98 -12.61
N SER A 128 -26.51 4.05 -12.78
CA SER A 128 -25.87 3.37 -11.65
C SER A 128 -25.05 4.36 -10.81
N LEU A 129 -24.79 4.04 -9.53
CA LEU A 129 -23.93 4.89 -8.69
C LEU A 129 -22.52 5.03 -9.27
N GLU A 130 -21.99 3.95 -9.84
CA GLU A 130 -20.66 3.93 -10.46
C GLU A 130 -20.59 4.88 -11.66
N ASP A 131 -21.61 4.88 -12.53
CA ASP A 131 -21.69 5.79 -13.68
C ASP A 131 -21.86 7.25 -13.23
N MET A 132 -22.65 7.48 -12.17
CA MET A 132 -22.80 8.82 -11.59
C MET A 132 -21.47 9.34 -11.04
N ILE A 133 -20.71 8.51 -10.32
CA ILE A 133 -19.39 8.88 -9.80
C ILE A 133 -18.40 9.16 -10.95
N ALA A 134 -18.40 8.30 -11.97
CA ALA A 134 -17.50 8.44 -13.13
C ALA A 134 -17.80 9.69 -13.98
N SER A 135 -19.04 10.19 -13.97
CA SER A 135 -19.45 11.38 -14.72
C SER A 135 -19.28 12.71 -13.99
N ILE A 136 -18.93 12.68 -12.70
CA ILE A 136 -18.71 13.89 -11.89
C ILE A 136 -17.21 14.15 -11.76
N ASP A 137 -16.82 15.43 -11.88
CA ASP A 137 -15.47 15.87 -11.58
C ASP A 137 -15.07 15.48 -10.15
N LYS A 138 -13.93 14.77 -10.01
CA LYS A 138 -13.50 14.16 -8.75
C LYS A 138 -13.29 15.19 -7.64
N ARG A 139 -12.77 16.38 -7.99
CA ARG A 139 -12.58 17.46 -7.02
C ARG A 139 -13.92 17.99 -6.52
N ARG A 140 -14.86 18.25 -7.43
CA ARG A 140 -16.21 18.69 -7.08
C ARG A 140 -16.95 17.67 -6.21
N LEU A 141 -16.80 16.37 -6.50
CA LEU A 141 -17.38 15.30 -5.68
C LEU A 141 -16.79 15.25 -4.27
N LYS A 142 -15.46 15.35 -4.14
CA LYS A 142 -14.78 15.39 -2.84
C LYS A 142 -15.26 16.56 -1.98
N GLU A 143 -15.34 17.76 -2.56
CA GLU A 143 -15.77 18.97 -1.84
C GLU A 143 -17.20 18.78 -1.30
N ALA A 144 -18.12 18.27 -2.11
CA ALA A 144 -19.49 18.00 -1.70
C ALA A 144 -19.59 16.93 -0.59
N LEU A 145 -18.80 15.85 -0.68
CA LEU A 145 -18.75 14.82 0.35
C LEU A 145 -18.20 15.40 1.67
N LEU A 146 -17.12 16.17 1.63
CA LEU A 146 -16.54 16.82 2.81
C LEU A 146 -17.52 17.78 3.49
N GLU A 147 -18.31 18.52 2.72
CA GLU A 147 -19.31 19.45 3.27
C GLU A 147 -20.45 18.74 4.01
N ARG A 148 -20.77 17.50 3.64
CA ARG A 148 -21.84 16.70 4.24
C ARG A 148 -21.42 15.88 5.46
N LEU A 149 -20.13 15.83 5.79
CA LEU A 149 -19.66 15.26 7.05
C LEU A 149 -20.20 16.09 8.22
N SER A 150 -21.03 15.49 9.07
CA SER A 150 -21.67 16.17 10.22
C SER A 150 -20.68 16.56 11.32
N ASP A 151 -19.64 15.76 11.51
CA ASP A 151 -18.61 15.98 12.52
C ASP A 151 -17.51 16.91 11.99
N ARG A 152 -17.28 18.02 12.72
CA ARG A 152 -16.28 19.03 12.36
C ARG A 152 -14.85 18.51 12.46
N GLU A 153 -14.53 17.72 13.48
CA GLU A 153 -13.18 17.17 13.67
C GLU A 153 -12.86 16.15 12.57
N VAL A 154 -13.83 15.30 12.24
CA VAL A 154 -13.72 14.35 11.12
C VAL A 154 -13.52 15.11 9.80
N ARG A 155 -14.30 16.17 9.56
CA ARG A 155 -14.14 17.02 8.38
C ARG A 155 -12.75 17.64 8.28
N ASP A 156 -12.22 18.16 9.39
CA ASP A 156 -10.89 18.80 9.43
C ASP A 156 -9.75 17.78 9.26
N VAL A 157 -9.93 16.54 9.74
CA VAL A 157 -9.04 15.41 9.43
C VAL A 157 -9.13 15.07 7.94
N CYS A 158 -10.32 14.79 7.41
CA CYS A 158 -10.50 14.42 6.01
C CYS A 158 -9.97 15.49 5.05
N LYS A 159 -10.15 16.78 5.33
CA LYS A 159 -9.56 17.87 4.52
C LYS A 159 -8.04 17.80 4.45
N ARG A 160 -7.35 17.50 5.56
CA ARG A 160 -5.88 17.36 5.58
C ARG A 160 -5.37 16.16 4.77
N PHE A 161 -6.16 15.09 4.69
CA PHE A 161 -5.78 13.88 3.96
C PHE A 161 -6.20 13.89 2.49
N VAL A 162 -7.34 14.52 2.16
CA VAL A 162 -7.97 14.42 0.83
C VAL A 162 -7.68 15.63 -0.07
N CYS A 163 -7.49 16.83 0.49
CA CYS A 163 -7.23 18.06 -0.29
C CYS A 163 -5.73 18.36 -0.49
N CYS A 164 -4.83 17.61 0.16
CA CYS A 164 -3.38 17.77 0.03
C CYS A 164 -2.73 16.78 -0.96
N ALA A 165 -3.54 15.99 -1.66
CA ALA A 165 -3.12 15.03 -2.69
C ALA A 165 -3.63 15.44 -4.06
#